data_AF-A0A269Z0K6-F1
#
_entry.id   AF-A0A269Z0K6-F1
#
_cell.length_a   1.000
_cell.length_b   1.000
_cell.length_c   1.000
_cell.angle_alpha   90.00
_cell.angle_beta   90.00
_cell.angle_gamma   90.00
#
_symmetry.space_group_name_H-M   'P 1'
#
loop_
_entity.id
_entity.type
_entity.pdbx_description
1 polymer ?
#
loop_
_entity_poly.entity_id
_entity_poly.type
_entity_poly.pdbx_seq_one_letter_code
_entity_poly.pdbx_strand_id
1 'polypeptide(L)' 'MNHNPDMLDKMVGIKIGSTIVILIENKHFEAVTQDKVHANANETIISLGVKTNEEVDQLVKQVEASGGHILEQPTVKQGY' A
#
# COMPACT_ATOMS: atom_id res chain seq x y z
N MET A 1 17.71 25.50 -0.31
CA MET A 1 16.64 24.47 -0.25
C MET A 1 16.46 23.94 -1.66
N ASN A 2 16.89 22.70 -1.92
CA ASN A 2 16.85 22.13 -3.26
C ASN A 2 15.47 21.48 -3.47
N HIS A 3 14.45 22.28 -3.76
CA HIS A 3 13.16 21.77 -4.21
C HIS A 3 13.27 21.53 -5.72
N ASN A 4 13.70 20.33 -6.09
CA ASN A 4 13.70 19.94 -7.51
C ASN A 4 12.24 19.67 -7.92
N PRO A 5 11.61 20.49 -8.77
CA PRO A 5 10.19 20.38 -9.10
C PRO A 5 9.84 19.05 -9.78
N ASP A 6 10.82 18.39 -10.41
CA ASP A 6 10.67 17.05 -10.99
C ASP A 6 10.42 15.93 -9.95
N MET A 7 10.66 16.19 -8.65
CA MET A 7 10.38 15.21 -7.59
C MET A 7 8.89 15.10 -7.27
N LEU A 8 8.10 16.16 -7.50
CA LEU A 8 6.67 16.19 -7.17
C LEU A 8 5.84 15.33 -8.14
N ASP A 9 6.27 15.24 -9.40
CA ASP A 9 5.51 14.55 -10.46
C ASP A 9 5.63 13.01 -10.39
N LYS A 10 6.50 12.49 -9.51
CA LYS A 10 6.81 11.05 -9.37
C LYS A 10 6.35 10.44 -8.05
N MET A 11 5.61 11.19 -7.23
CA MET A 11 5.16 10.76 -5.91
C MET A 11 3.64 10.87 -5.78
N VAL A 12 3.01 9.81 -5.28
CA VAL A 12 1.58 9.79 -5.00
C VAL A 12 1.37 9.53 -3.52
N GLY A 13 0.67 10.42 -2.83
CA GLY A 13 0.35 10.27 -1.41
C GLY A 13 -0.98 9.56 -1.18
N ILE A 14 -0.98 8.51 -0.37
CA ILE A 14 -2.18 7.86 0.18
C ILE A 14 -2.30 8.26 1.65
N LYS A 15 -3.47 8.73 2.07
CA LYS A 15 -3.73 9.15 3.45
C LYS A 15 -4.86 8.35 4.08
N ILE A 16 -4.62 7.82 5.28
CA ILE A 16 -5.59 7.08 6.09
C ILE A 16 -5.56 7.64 7.50
N GLY A 17 -6.58 8.41 7.88
CA GLY A 17 -6.58 9.16 9.13
C GLY A 17 -5.40 10.14 9.18
N SER A 18 -4.51 9.97 10.15
CA SER A 18 -3.26 10.74 10.28
C SER A 18 -2.06 10.09 9.58
N THR A 19 -2.16 8.83 9.14
CA THR A 19 -1.08 8.10 8.48
C THR A 19 -1.00 8.47 7.00
N ILE A 20 0.21 8.70 6.51
CA ILE A 20 0.48 9.02 5.11
C ILE A 20 1.50 8.02 4.58
N VAL A 21 1.17 7.36 3.46
CA VAL A 21 2.07 6.50 2.69
C VAL A 21 2.39 7.23 1.39
N ILE A 22 3.67 7.39 1.08
CA ILE A 22 4.12 8.01 -0.17
C ILE A 22 4.56 6.90 -1.11
N LEU A 23 3.85 6.75 -2.22
CA LEU A 23 4.24 5.90 -3.34
C LEU A 23 5.27 6.65 -4.17
N ILE A 24 6.39 5.99 -4.48
CA ILE A 24 7.50 6.55 -5.24
C ILE A 24 7.72 5.66 -6.47
N GLU A 25 7.90 6.27 -7.64
CA GLU A 25 8.24 5.54 -8.86
C GLU A 25 9.53 4.71 -8.69
N ASN A 26 9.52 3.46 -9.17
CA ASN A 26 10.58 2.47 -8.88
C ASN A 26 11.99 2.99 -9.15
N LYS A 27 12.28 3.60 -10.32
CA LYS A 27 13.64 4.07 -10.62
C LYS A 27 14.09 5.14 -9.63
N HIS A 28 13.17 6.00 -9.19
CA HIS A 28 13.47 7.00 -8.18
C HIS A 28 13.70 6.37 -6.80
N PHE A 29 12.87 5.39 -6.41
CA PHE A 29 13.05 4.65 -5.16
C PHE A 29 14.43 3.96 -5.12
N GLU A 30 14.77 3.21 -6.17
CA GLU A 30 16.08 2.52 -6.27
C GLU A 30 17.27 3.49 -6.23
N ALA A 31 17.15 4.66 -6.87
CA ALA A 31 18.21 5.66 -6.87
C ALA A 31 18.47 6.24 -5.47
N VAL A 32 17.43 6.36 -4.65
CA VAL A 32 17.51 6.91 -3.29
C VAL A 32 17.95 5.84 -2.28
N THR A 33 17.41 4.63 -2.36
CA THR A 33 17.74 3.53 -1.43
C THR A 33 19.07 2.87 -1.76
N GLN A 34 19.57 3.05 -2.99
CA GLN A 34 20.71 2.32 -3.55
C GLN A 34 20.50 0.80 -3.56
N ASP A 35 19.25 0.35 -3.57
CA ASP A 35 18.84 -1.05 -3.62
C ASP A 35 17.80 -1.27 -4.73
N LYS A 36 17.52 -2.52 -5.08
CA LYS A 36 16.60 -2.91 -6.15
C LYS A 36 15.20 -3.19 -5.63
N VAL A 37 14.19 -2.81 -6.42
CA VAL A 37 12.81 -3.21 -6.13
C VAL A 37 12.65 -4.69 -6.46
N HIS A 38 12.14 -5.46 -5.50
CA HIS A 38 11.90 -6.89 -5.66
C HIS A 38 10.47 -7.16 -6.17
N ALA A 39 10.34 -8.00 -7.20
CA ALA A 39 9.04 -8.35 -7.79
C ALA A 39 8.09 -9.07 -6.80
N ASN A 40 8.65 -9.81 -5.84
CA ASN A 40 7.90 -10.56 -4.82
C ASN A 40 8.23 -10.02 -3.42
N ALA A 41 8.07 -8.70 -3.22
CA ALA A 41 8.33 -8.08 -1.93
C ALA A 41 7.35 -8.61 -0.85
N ASN A 42 7.89 -9.08 0.28
CA ASN A 42 7.13 -9.54 1.45
C ASN A 42 7.76 -9.03 2.77
N GLU A 43 8.35 -7.83 2.71
CA GLU A 43 9.06 -7.23 3.85
C GLU A 43 8.09 -6.64 4.88
N THR A 44 6.91 -6.19 4.45
CA THR A 44 5.98 -5.44 5.29
C THR A 44 4.53 -5.76 4.97
N ILE A 45 3.69 -5.78 6.00
CA ILE A 45 2.22 -5.86 5.90
C ILE A 45 1.64 -4.54 6.43
N ILE A 46 0.76 -3.89 5.65
CA ILE A 46 0.04 -2.69 6.07
C ILE A 46 -1.36 -3.11 6.54
N SER A 47 -1.60 -3.05 7.86
CA SER A 47 -2.91 -3.39 8.43
C SER A 47 -3.87 -2.20 8.38
N LEU A 48 -5.08 -2.42 7.84
CA LEU A 48 -6.17 -1.43 7.79
C LEU A 48 -7.30 -1.85 8.75
N GLY A 49 -7.54 -1.03 9.77
CA GLY A 49 -8.62 -1.28 10.72
C GLY A 49 -9.98 -0.86 10.18
N VAL A 50 -10.96 -1.75 10.28
CA VAL A 50 -12.38 -1.48 10.00
C VAL A 50 -13.24 -1.83 11.20
N LYS A 51 -14.45 -1.29 11.27
CA LYS A 51 -15.30 -1.40 12.46
C LYS A 51 -16.16 -2.65 12.45
N THR A 52 -16.59 -3.11 11.28
CA THR A 52 -17.49 -4.26 11.16
C THR A 52 -17.03 -5.27 10.12
N ASN A 53 -17.53 -6.50 10.22
CA ASN A 53 -17.22 -7.56 9.27
C ASN A 53 -17.80 -7.26 7.88
N GLU A 54 -18.96 -6.62 7.82
CA GLU A 54 -19.59 -6.22 6.55
C GLU A 54 -18.74 -5.19 5.80
N GLU A 55 -18.04 -4.30 6.52
CA GLU A 55 -17.08 -3.37 5.92
C GLU A 55 -15.87 -4.14 5.33
N VAL A 56 -15.40 -5.21 5.98
CA VAL A 56 -14.36 -6.10 5.42
C VAL A 56 -14.83 -6.69 4.09
N ASP A 57 -16.03 -7.25 4.05
CA ASP A 57 -16.58 -7.88 2.84
C ASP A 57 -16.73 -6.88 1.68
N GLN A 58 -17.12 -5.64 1.98
CA GLN A 58 -17.22 -4.58 0.98
C GLN A 58 -15.84 -4.17 0.46
N LEU A 59 -14.84 -4.06 1.34
CA LEU A 59 -13.47 -3.72 0.92
C LEU A 59 -12.87 -4.80 0.03
N VAL A 60 -13.08 -6.08 0.34
CA VAL A 60 -12.58 -7.19 -0.50
C VAL A 60 -13.12 -7.08 -1.93
N LYS A 61 -14.42 -6.83 -2.09
CA LYS A 61 -15.03 -6.62 -3.42
C LYS A 61 -14.45 -5.41 -4.15
N GLN A 62 -14.17 -4.33 -3.43
CA GLN A 62 -13.57 -3.12 -4.02
C GLN A 62 -12.12 -3.36 -4.46
N VAL A 63 -11.35 -4.13 -3.69
CA VAL A 63 -9.98 -4.51 -4.05
C VAL A 63 -9.98 -5.33 -5.33
N GLU A 64 -10.83 -6.36 -5.44
CA GLU A 64 -10.96 -7.18 -6.66
C GLU A 64 -11.40 -6.34 -7.86
N ALA A 65 -12.42 -5.50 -7.69
CA ALA A 65 -12.93 -4.63 -8.77
C ALA A 65 -11.90 -3.60 -9.25
N SER A 66 -10.96 -3.21 -8.40
CA SER A 66 -9.87 -2.29 -8.73
C SER A 66 -8.63 -3.00 -9.31
N GLY A 67 -8.68 -4.32 -9.51
CA GLY A 67 -7.58 -5.13 -10.04
C GLY A 67 -6.56 -5.61 -9.01
N GLY A 68 -6.85 -5.44 -7.72
CA GLY A 68 -6.06 -6.03 -6.64
C GLY A 68 -6.29 -7.53 -6.50
N HIS A 69 -5.35 -8.23 -5.87
CA HIS A 69 -5.42 -9.67 -5.67
C HIS A 69 -5.72 -10.03 -4.20
N ILE A 70 -6.77 -10.82 -3.98
CA ILE A 70 -7.15 -11.32 -2.65
C ILE A 70 -6.36 -12.59 -2.36
N LEU A 71 -5.35 -12.47 -1.50
CA LEU A 71 -4.55 -13.61 -1.05
C LEU A 71 -5.34 -14.55 -0.14
N GLU A 72 -6.27 -14.00 0.64
CA GLU A 72 -7.10 -14.75 1.57
C GLU A 72 -8.47 -14.09 1.71
N GLN A 73 -9.54 -14.90 1.59
CA GLN A 73 -10.91 -14.43 1.75
C GLN A 73 -11.21 -14.10 3.22
N PRO A 74 -12.15 -13.18 3.51
CA PRO A 74 -12.54 -12.83 4.87
C PRO A 74 -12.88 -14.06 5.71
N THR A 75 -12.18 -14.23 6.82
CA THR A 75 -12.38 -15.33 7.75
C THR A 75 -11.99 -14.89 9.15
N VAL A 76 -12.52 -15.56 10.17
CA VAL A 76 -12.13 -15.32 11.56
C VAL A 76 -10.87 -16.12 11.85
N LYS A 77 -9.75 -15.42 12.04
CA LYS A 77 -8.52 -16.01 12.58
C LYS A 77 -8.42 -15.69 14.06
N GLN A 78 -8.63 -16.69 14.90
CA GLN A 78 -8.17 -16.62 16.28
C GLN A 78 -6.67 -16.90 16.27
N GLY A 79 -5.87 -15.97 16.80
CA GLY A 79 -4.43 -16.19 16.98
C GLY A 79 -4.16 -17.42 17.85
N TYR A 80 -2.98 -18.02 17.70
CA TYR A 80 -2.50 -19.07 18.60
C TYR A 80 -2.33 -18.56 20.04
#